data_AF-A0A3G6RTS5-F1
#
_entry.id   AF-A0A3G6RTS5-F1
#
_cell.length_a   1.000
_cell.length_b   1.000
_cell.length_c   1.000
_cell.angle_alpha   90.00
_cell.angle_beta   90.00
_cell.angle_gamma   90.00
#
_symmetry.space_group_name_H-M   'P 1'
#
loop_
_entity.id
_entity.type
_entity.pdbx_description
1 polymer ?
#
loop_
_entity_poly.entity_id
_entity_poly.type
_entity_poly.pdbx_seq_one_letter_code
_entity_poly.pdbx_strand_id
1 'polypeptide(L)'
;MNSLNFLKINEKVIFLLMIAFYGVIKAQCIPYTGQVMTAGNTYCSNGNLTVGTTIDIPFGATLIIQSGQLQTVNVGVNGILDINDGASVRSTGSITIGTFGTQKNSKIKLGTKSFLSLTGSVSQGDPSFMGAFPGTTSTLEMGTSSVVEICGTFSQQSTTYPFVNYVGIPTGKAYCIAKADVSGGGPGSVISNDSQIVAIAMSTVTNLGPGNASFCGPNATKSTCPSLWPEGLSEDKSSCGNAPVIIDDMDAFCTKPATSGTPDGFTKFGITIQQKSNAWPENIPNGFLAMESKDKGFVITRVQHVSQTPQPGDAIADPKEGMLLYDLQDKCIKLYNGTEWKCVQRSCND
;
A
#
# COMPACT_ATOMS: atom_id res chain seq x y z
N MET A 1 3.31 -43.20 -58.28
CA MET A 1 2.96 -44.08 -57.13
C MET A 1 3.40 -43.35 -55.87
N ASN A 2 2.61 -42.96 -54.88
CA ASN A 2 1.20 -43.08 -54.58
C ASN A 2 0.77 -41.84 -53.80
N SER A 3 -0.52 -41.52 -53.92
CA SER A 3 -1.32 -40.51 -53.25
C SER A 3 -1.16 -40.45 -51.72
N LEU A 4 -1.06 -39.23 -51.16
CA LEU A 4 -1.39 -38.93 -49.77
C LEU A 4 -2.76 -38.22 -49.72
N ASN A 5 -3.75 -38.91 -49.16
CA ASN A 5 -5.09 -38.42 -48.90
C ASN A 5 -5.06 -37.37 -47.76
N PHE A 6 -5.41 -36.13 -48.07
CA PHE A 6 -5.79 -35.15 -47.06
C PHE A 6 -7.23 -35.40 -46.64
N LEU A 7 -7.42 -36.05 -45.49
CA LEU A 7 -8.67 -36.00 -44.75
C LEU A 7 -8.93 -34.54 -44.37
N LYS A 8 -10.07 -34.01 -44.86
CA LYS A 8 -10.65 -32.72 -44.45
C LYS A 8 -10.90 -32.74 -42.93
N ILE A 9 -9.97 -32.19 -42.15
CA ILE A 9 -10.20 -31.90 -40.74
C ILE A 9 -10.72 -30.46 -40.67
N ASN A 10 -11.96 -30.35 -40.24
CA ASN A 10 -12.76 -29.13 -40.13
C ASN A 10 -12.08 -28.14 -39.16
N GLU A 11 -11.78 -26.90 -39.60
CA GLU A 11 -11.11 -25.85 -38.81
C GLU A 11 -11.79 -25.56 -37.46
N LYS A 12 -13.08 -25.90 -37.31
CA LYS A 12 -13.81 -25.76 -36.05
C LYS A 12 -13.33 -26.69 -34.93
N VAL A 13 -12.67 -27.82 -35.24
CA VAL A 13 -12.19 -28.76 -34.22
C VAL A 13 -10.87 -28.28 -33.58
N ILE A 14 -10.01 -27.60 -34.35
CA ILE A 14 -8.78 -27.00 -33.82
C ILE A 14 -9.10 -25.80 -32.94
N PHE A 15 -10.15 -25.03 -33.27
CA PHE A 15 -10.62 -23.95 -32.42
C PHE A 15 -11.24 -24.45 -31.10
N LEU A 16 -11.90 -25.62 -31.09
CA LEU A 16 -12.41 -26.22 -29.85
C LEU A 16 -11.30 -26.84 -28.97
N LEU A 17 -10.23 -27.40 -29.55
CA LEU A 17 -9.10 -27.93 -28.76
C LEU A 17 -8.20 -26.82 -28.21
N MET A 18 -8.05 -25.68 -28.90
CA MET A 18 -7.29 -24.53 -28.39
C MET A 18 -8.05 -23.72 -27.32
N ILE A 19 -9.38 -23.80 -27.28
CA ILE A 19 -10.17 -23.22 -26.20
C ILE A 19 -10.19 -24.11 -24.95
N ALA A 20 -9.89 -25.41 -25.08
CA ALA A 20 -9.83 -26.34 -23.95
C ALA A 20 -8.55 -26.23 -23.09
N PHE A 21 -7.49 -25.54 -23.57
CA PHE A 21 -6.25 -25.31 -22.80
C PHE A 21 -6.03 -23.84 -22.37
N TYR A 22 -6.98 -22.94 -22.65
CA TYR A 22 -7.06 -21.62 -22.02
C TYR A 22 -8.06 -21.58 -20.85
N GLY A 23 -8.33 -22.73 -20.25
CA GLY A 23 -8.78 -22.80 -18.87
C GLY A 23 -7.62 -22.39 -17.96
N VAL A 24 -7.29 -21.09 -17.93
CA VAL A 24 -6.63 -20.52 -16.76
C VAL A 24 -7.56 -20.86 -15.61
N ILE A 25 -7.16 -21.85 -14.83
CA ILE A 25 -7.77 -22.19 -13.56
C ILE A 25 -7.61 -20.92 -12.74
N LYS A 26 -8.59 -20.00 -12.82
CA LYS A 26 -8.76 -19.00 -11.78
C LYS A 26 -8.93 -19.85 -10.54
N ALA A 27 -7.91 -19.92 -9.69
CA ALA A 27 -8.05 -20.52 -8.38
C ALA A 27 -9.35 -19.95 -7.80
N GLN A 28 -10.33 -20.83 -7.55
CA GLN A 28 -11.61 -20.38 -7.01
C GLN A 28 -11.29 -19.76 -5.65
N CYS A 29 -11.50 -18.45 -5.58
CA CYS A 29 -11.28 -17.63 -4.42
C CYS A 29 -12.47 -17.88 -3.46
N ILE A 30 -12.26 -18.72 -2.46
CA ILE A 30 -13.26 -19.08 -1.45
C ILE A 30 -13.41 -17.88 -0.49
N PRO A 31 -14.60 -17.30 -0.31
CA PRO A 31 -14.79 -16.22 0.64
C PRO A 31 -14.31 -16.60 2.04
N TYR A 32 -13.42 -15.79 2.61
CA TYR A 32 -12.92 -15.97 3.97
C TYR A 32 -13.83 -15.23 4.95
N THR A 33 -14.37 -15.96 5.92
CA THR A 33 -15.27 -15.45 6.96
C THR A 33 -14.83 -15.87 8.37
N GLY A 34 -13.61 -16.40 8.50
CA GLY A 34 -13.08 -16.95 9.76
C GLY A 34 -13.11 -18.49 9.84
N GLN A 35 -13.51 -19.18 8.77
CA GLN A 35 -13.49 -20.65 8.73
C GLN A 35 -12.06 -21.23 8.70
N VAL A 36 -11.92 -22.51 9.06
CA VAL A 36 -10.67 -23.26 8.93
C VAL A 36 -10.26 -23.38 7.46
N MET A 37 -8.98 -23.15 7.17
CA MET A 37 -8.41 -23.27 5.83
C MET A 37 -7.91 -24.69 5.58
N THR A 38 -7.98 -25.12 4.33
CA THR A 38 -7.50 -26.45 3.89
C THR A 38 -6.48 -26.30 2.76
N ALA A 39 -5.49 -27.20 2.73
CA ALA A 39 -4.44 -27.21 1.73
C ALA A 39 -5.01 -27.31 0.30
N GLY A 40 -4.38 -26.62 -0.66
CA GLY A 40 -4.78 -26.58 -2.07
C GLY A 40 -5.82 -25.52 -2.40
N ASN A 41 -6.37 -24.82 -1.40
CA ASN A 41 -7.41 -23.82 -1.59
C ASN A 41 -6.88 -22.38 -1.41
N THR A 42 -7.49 -21.46 -2.16
CA THR A 42 -7.28 -20.02 -2.02
C THR A 42 -8.50 -19.40 -1.37
N TYR A 43 -8.29 -18.65 -0.30
CA TYR A 43 -9.31 -17.94 0.44
C TYR A 43 -9.13 -16.44 0.25
N CYS A 44 -10.22 -15.67 0.21
CA CYS A 44 -10.14 -14.23 0.06
C CYS A 44 -11.06 -13.49 1.01
N SER A 45 -10.51 -12.47 1.68
CA SER A 45 -11.27 -11.50 2.46
C SER A 45 -11.43 -10.21 1.64
N ASN A 46 -12.61 -9.61 1.66
CA ASN A 46 -12.89 -8.34 1.02
C ASN A 46 -13.62 -7.41 2.01
N GLY A 47 -13.13 -6.18 2.18
CA GLY A 47 -13.61 -5.26 3.19
C GLY A 47 -13.08 -5.60 4.59
N ASN A 48 -13.71 -5.00 5.61
CA ASN A 48 -13.28 -5.17 6.99
C ASN A 48 -13.84 -6.48 7.59
N LEU A 49 -12.96 -7.26 8.22
CA LEU A 49 -13.32 -8.52 8.88
C LEU A 49 -12.58 -8.64 10.21
N THR A 50 -13.28 -9.05 11.27
CA THR A 50 -12.67 -9.35 12.57
C THR A 50 -12.86 -10.82 12.90
N VAL A 51 -11.75 -11.51 13.19
CA VAL A 51 -11.71 -12.91 13.62
C VAL A 51 -11.18 -12.96 15.05
N GLY A 52 -12.01 -13.34 16.02
CA GLY A 52 -11.64 -13.32 17.45
C GLY A 52 -10.68 -14.44 17.91
N THR A 53 -10.03 -15.13 16.98
CA THR A 53 -9.20 -16.31 17.24
C THR A 53 -7.90 -16.26 16.44
N THR A 54 -7.05 -17.28 16.58
CA THR A 54 -5.92 -17.49 15.68
C THR A 54 -6.40 -17.81 14.26
N ILE A 55 -5.70 -17.27 13.28
CA ILE A 55 -5.83 -17.64 11.86
C ILE A 55 -4.62 -18.50 11.49
N ASP A 56 -4.85 -19.75 11.11
CA ASP A 56 -3.82 -20.66 10.63
C ASP A 56 -3.96 -20.87 9.12
N ILE A 57 -2.90 -20.54 8.39
CA ILE A 57 -2.78 -20.74 6.94
C ILE A 57 -1.88 -21.96 6.75
N PRO A 58 -2.42 -23.17 6.49
CA PRO A 58 -1.63 -24.38 6.36
C PRO A 58 -0.82 -24.41 5.05
N PHE A 59 0.15 -25.32 4.96
CA PHE A 59 0.92 -25.54 3.73
C PHE A 59 0.01 -25.78 2.52
N GLY A 60 0.31 -25.09 1.42
CA GLY A 60 -0.47 -25.19 0.18
C GLY A 60 -1.80 -24.42 0.20
N ALA A 61 -2.15 -23.73 1.28
CA ALA A 61 -3.26 -22.77 1.29
C ALA A 61 -2.76 -21.33 1.09
N THR A 62 -3.62 -20.49 0.52
CA THR A 62 -3.38 -19.05 0.37
C THR A 62 -4.55 -18.28 0.97
N LEU A 63 -4.28 -17.29 1.80
CA LEU A 63 -5.25 -16.27 2.21
C LEU A 63 -4.90 -14.94 1.54
N ILE A 64 -5.84 -14.36 0.79
CA ILE A 64 -5.69 -13.07 0.12
C ILE A 64 -6.57 -12.03 0.82
N ILE A 65 -6.00 -10.94 1.31
CA ILE A 65 -6.74 -9.78 1.78
C ILE A 65 -6.85 -8.82 0.60
N GLN A 66 -8.01 -8.82 -0.06
CA GLN A 66 -8.19 -8.10 -1.31
C GLN A 66 -8.36 -6.59 -1.11
N SER A 67 -9.05 -6.20 -0.05
CA SER A 67 -9.26 -4.82 0.36
C SER A 67 -9.66 -4.77 1.84
N GLY A 68 -9.63 -3.57 2.44
CA GLY A 68 -10.04 -3.36 3.81
C GLY A 68 -9.05 -3.91 4.84
N GLN A 69 -9.52 -4.11 6.07
CA GLN A 69 -8.70 -4.55 7.20
C GLN A 69 -9.18 -5.87 7.78
N LEU A 70 -8.28 -6.85 7.85
CA LEU A 70 -8.48 -8.06 8.64
C LEU A 70 -7.91 -7.86 10.05
N GLN A 71 -8.72 -8.07 11.07
CA GLN A 71 -8.31 -8.05 12.47
C GLN A 71 -8.35 -9.48 13.04
N THR A 72 -7.33 -9.86 13.80
CA THR A 72 -7.18 -11.21 14.35
C THR A 72 -6.42 -11.22 15.69
N VAL A 73 -6.42 -12.35 16.39
CA VAL A 73 -5.64 -12.51 17.63
C VAL A 73 -4.21 -12.96 17.33
N ASN A 74 -4.01 -14.05 16.58
CA ASN A 74 -2.69 -14.51 16.15
C ASN A 74 -2.75 -14.93 14.67
N VAL A 75 -1.59 -15.04 14.02
CA VAL A 75 -1.51 -15.57 12.66
C VAL A 75 -0.39 -16.59 12.54
N GLY A 76 -0.73 -17.84 12.20
CA GLY A 76 0.23 -18.87 11.80
C GLY A 76 0.28 -18.97 10.28
N VAL A 77 1.43 -18.70 9.66
CA VAL A 77 1.60 -18.68 8.21
C VAL A 77 2.55 -19.78 7.76
N ASN A 78 2.02 -20.98 7.51
CA ASN A 78 2.74 -22.07 6.84
C ASN A 78 2.52 -22.07 5.32
N GLY A 79 1.39 -21.55 4.85
CA GLY A 79 1.11 -21.29 3.44
C GLY A 79 1.50 -19.87 3.02
N ILE A 80 0.55 -19.17 2.39
CA ILE A 80 0.75 -17.80 1.89
C ILE A 80 -0.31 -16.87 2.47
N LEU A 81 0.11 -15.75 3.04
CA LEU A 81 -0.74 -14.59 3.30
C LEU A 81 -0.39 -13.49 2.27
N ASP A 82 -1.32 -13.13 1.41
CA ASP A 82 -1.15 -12.07 0.41
C ASP A 82 -2.06 -10.88 0.78
N ILE A 83 -1.46 -9.75 1.15
CA ILE A 83 -2.17 -8.53 1.52
C ILE A 83 -2.05 -7.60 0.31
N ASN A 84 -3.14 -7.40 -0.42
CA ASN A 84 -3.12 -6.58 -1.63
C ASN A 84 -2.88 -5.09 -1.33
N ASP A 85 -2.67 -4.32 -2.39
CA ASP A 85 -2.49 -2.87 -2.33
C ASP A 85 -3.59 -2.18 -1.48
N GLY A 86 -3.18 -1.34 -0.54
CA GLY A 86 -4.08 -0.62 0.37
C GLY A 86 -4.83 -1.50 1.39
N ALA A 87 -4.70 -2.82 1.34
CA ALA A 87 -5.30 -3.72 2.33
C ALA A 87 -4.41 -3.81 3.58
N SER A 88 -4.97 -4.32 4.68
CA SER A 88 -4.23 -4.41 5.93
C SER A 88 -4.59 -5.58 6.81
N VAL A 89 -3.64 -5.97 7.66
CA VAL A 89 -3.85 -6.96 8.72
C VAL A 89 -3.42 -6.33 10.05
N ARG A 90 -4.28 -6.46 11.06
CA ARG A 90 -3.98 -6.13 12.46
C ARG A 90 -4.10 -7.37 13.34
N SER A 91 -3.07 -7.61 14.16
CA SER A 91 -3.07 -8.72 15.11
C SER A 91 -2.90 -8.20 16.53
N THR A 92 -3.73 -8.65 17.47
CA THR A 92 -3.55 -8.33 18.91
C THR A 92 -2.53 -9.24 19.60
N GLY A 93 -1.95 -10.18 18.87
CA GLY A 93 -0.98 -11.16 19.34
C GLY A 93 0.10 -11.41 18.30
N SER A 94 0.70 -12.59 18.33
CA SER A 94 1.93 -12.90 17.61
C SER A 94 1.68 -13.49 16.22
N ILE A 95 2.70 -13.40 15.38
CA ILE A 95 2.73 -13.98 14.05
C ILE A 95 3.91 -14.95 13.94
N THR A 96 3.63 -16.16 13.46
CA THR A 96 4.65 -17.16 13.14
C THR A 96 4.67 -17.42 11.64
N ILE A 97 5.85 -17.43 11.02
CA ILE A 97 5.99 -17.60 9.57
C ILE A 97 6.93 -18.75 9.27
N GLY A 98 6.34 -19.78 8.70
CA GLY A 98 6.93 -21.07 8.41
C GLY A 98 7.40 -21.84 9.64
N THR A 99 7.89 -23.04 9.39
CA THR A 99 8.25 -24.01 10.42
C THR A 99 9.60 -24.63 10.10
N PHE A 100 10.45 -24.76 11.12
CA PHE A 100 11.80 -25.27 11.01
C PHE A 100 11.88 -26.65 10.32
N GLY A 101 12.78 -26.77 9.34
CA GLY A 101 13.10 -28.04 8.68
C GLY A 101 11.98 -28.68 7.86
N THR A 102 10.90 -27.97 7.57
CA THR A 102 9.75 -28.53 6.83
C THR A 102 9.97 -28.72 5.34
N GLN A 103 11.01 -28.09 4.75
CA GLN A 103 11.25 -28.11 3.30
C GLN A 103 10.04 -27.58 2.49
N LYS A 104 9.22 -26.72 3.11
CA LYS A 104 8.08 -26.06 2.49
C LYS A 104 8.22 -24.55 2.62
N ASN A 105 7.96 -23.85 1.52
CA ASN A 105 7.98 -22.40 1.52
C ASN A 105 6.77 -21.84 2.26
N SER A 106 6.99 -20.72 2.93
CA SER A 106 5.94 -19.92 3.56
C SER A 106 6.17 -18.46 3.25
N LYS A 107 5.11 -17.68 3.12
CA LYS A 107 5.25 -16.29 2.73
C LYS A 107 4.15 -15.39 3.30
N ILE A 108 4.54 -14.21 3.78
CA ILE A 108 3.66 -13.04 3.84
C ILE A 108 4.07 -12.08 2.73
N LYS A 109 3.13 -11.58 1.94
CA LYS A 109 3.35 -10.55 0.93
C LYS A 109 2.47 -9.34 1.22
N LEU A 110 3.07 -8.16 1.15
CA LEU A 110 2.43 -6.86 1.31
C LEU A 110 2.48 -6.12 -0.02
N GLY A 111 1.33 -5.69 -0.52
CA GLY A 111 1.19 -4.81 -1.68
C GLY A 111 1.58 -3.37 -1.37
N THR A 112 1.46 -2.49 -2.37
CA THR A 112 1.71 -1.06 -2.22
C THR A 112 0.77 -0.43 -1.20
N LYS A 113 1.29 0.39 -0.28
CA LYS A 113 0.51 1.05 0.79
C LYS A 113 -0.32 0.08 1.64
N SER A 114 0.11 -1.17 1.75
CA SER A 114 -0.49 -2.13 2.68
C SER A 114 0.26 -2.16 4.00
N PHE A 115 -0.36 -2.68 5.06
CA PHE A 115 0.35 -2.86 6.31
C PHE A 115 0.00 -4.13 7.08
N LEU A 116 0.98 -4.57 7.87
CA LEU A 116 0.86 -5.57 8.90
C LEU A 116 1.26 -4.93 10.23
N SER A 117 0.31 -4.75 11.15
CA SER A 117 0.59 -4.15 12.46
C SER A 117 0.18 -5.11 13.55
N LEU A 118 1.07 -5.39 14.50
CA LEU A 118 0.80 -6.33 15.59
C LEU A 118 1.32 -5.86 16.94
N THR A 119 0.53 -6.12 17.99
CA THR A 119 0.95 -5.87 19.37
C THR A 119 1.85 -6.98 19.93
N GLY A 120 1.84 -8.16 19.31
CA GLY A 120 2.69 -9.30 19.67
C GLY A 120 4.00 -9.39 18.88
N SER A 121 4.64 -10.55 18.98
CA SER A 121 5.95 -10.82 18.37
C SER A 121 5.84 -11.38 16.95
N VAL A 122 6.88 -11.18 16.14
CA VAL A 122 7.10 -11.92 14.88
C VAL A 122 8.18 -12.95 15.10
N SER A 123 7.90 -14.20 14.73
CA SER A 123 8.90 -15.28 14.72
C SER A 123 8.90 -15.98 13.37
N GLN A 124 10.08 -16.02 12.74
CA GLN A 124 10.30 -16.80 11.53
C GLN A 124 10.95 -18.13 11.87
N GLY A 125 10.32 -19.22 11.42
CA GLY A 125 10.93 -20.55 11.39
C GLY A 125 11.70 -20.76 10.08
N ASP A 126 12.84 -21.44 10.16
CA ASP A 126 13.70 -21.72 8.99
C ASP A 126 13.40 -23.10 8.35
N PRO A 127 12.56 -23.18 7.30
CA PRO A 127 12.22 -24.43 6.64
C PRO A 127 13.39 -25.06 5.87
N SER A 128 14.46 -24.30 5.59
CA SER A 128 15.66 -24.80 4.90
C SER A 128 16.54 -25.70 5.77
N PHE A 129 16.23 -25.81 7.07
CA PHE A 129 17.06 -26.51 8.06
C PHE A 129 18.50 -25.96 8.06
N MET A 130 18.66 -24.66 8.34
CA MET A 130 19.94 -23.96 8.34
C MET A 130 20.70 -24.08 7.01
N GLY A 131 19.95 -24.07 5.90
CA GLY A 131 20.48 -24.17 4.54
C GLY A 131 20.76 -25.59 4.03
N ALA A 132 20.45 -26.65 4.79
CA ALA A 132 20.59 -28.02 4.30
C ALA A 132 19.69 -28.33 3.09
N PHE A 133 18.59 -27.59 2.93
CA PHE A 133 17.68 -27.66 1.79
C PHE A 133 17.61 -26.31 1.07
N PRO A 134 18.53 -26.03 0.13
CA PRO A 134 18.56 -24.78 -0.62
C PRO A 134 17.26 -24.53 -1.40
N GLY A 135 16.86 -23.26 -1.55
CA GLY A 135 15.66 -22.87 -2.29
C GLY A 135 14.35 -22.99 -1.50
N THR A 136 14.39 -23.47 -0.26
CA THR A 136 13.24 -23.42 0.65
C THR A 136 13.37 -22.24 1.61
N THR A 137 12.36 -21.37 1.67
CA THR A 137 12.40 -20.15 2.50
C THR A 137 11.07 -19.82 3.17
N SER A 138 11.15 -19.14 4.30
CA SER A 138 10.04 -18.43 4.94
C SER A 138 10.33 -16.94 4.85
N THR A 139 9.54 -16.18 4.08
CA THR A 139 9.85 -14.76 3.80
C THR A 139 8.68 -13.83 4.08
N LEU A 140 9.04 -12.56 4.26
CA LEU A 140 8.15 -11.42 4.27
C LEU A 140 8.51 -10.53 3.07
N GLU A 141 7.61 -10.38 2.11
CA GLU A 141 7.77 -9.53 0.92
C GLU A 141 7.03 -8.19 1.13
N MET A 142 7.71 -7.07 0.91
CA MET A 142 7.19 -5.71 1.14
C MET A 142 7.12 -4.90 -0.14
N GLY A 143 5.92 -4.45 -0.50
CA GLY A 143 5.66 -3.54 -1.61
C GLY A 143 5.98 -2.07 -1.28
N THR A 144 5.81 -1.19 -2.27
CA THR A 144 6.11 0.24 -2.12
C THR A 144 5.23 0.89 -1.06
N SER A 145 5.84 1.65 -0.15
CA SER A 145 5.15 2.31 0.96
C SER A 145 4.39 1.37 1.87
N SER A 146 4.77 0.09 1.92
CA SER A 146 4.19 -0.85 2.88
C SER A 146 4.88 -0.76 4.24
N VAL A 147 4.15 -1.11 5.29
CA VAL A 147 4.64 -1.03 6.68
C VAL A 147 4.39 -2.33 7.41
N VAL A 148 5.43 -2.86 8.05
CA VAL A 148 5.33 -3.90 9.08
C VAL A 148 5.70 -3.25 10.40
N GLU A 149 4.76 -3.22 11.33
CA GLU A 149 4.94 -2.65 12.67
C GLU A 149 4.77 -3.73 13.73
N ILE A 150 5.84 -3.98 14.48
CA ILE A 150 5.94 -5.06 15.46
C ILE A 150 6.18 -4.44 16.83
N CYS A 151 5.21 -4.56 17.73
CA CYS A 151 5.38 -4.08 19.11
C CYS A 151 5.90 -5.13 20.09
N GLY A 152 5.88 -6.40 19.71
CA GLY A 152 6.60 -7.45 20.41
C GLY A 152 8.02 -7.64 19.89
N THR A 153 8.62 -8.77 20.26
CA THR A 153 9.96 -9.14 19.78
C THR A 153 9.93 -9.54 18.31
N PHE A 154 11.06 -9.33 17.63
CA PHE A 154 11.31 -9.88 16.30
C PHE A 154 12.37 -10.98 16.42
N SER A 155 12.11 -12.15 15.85
CA SER A 155 13.07 -13.24 15.80
C SER A 155 13.12 -13.89 14.43
N GLN A 156 14.32 -13.92 13.85
CA GLN A 156 14.63 -14.61 12.59
C GLN A 156 15.51 -15.81 12.89
N GLN A 157 15.11 -17.00 12.47
CA GLN A 157 15.91 -18.21 12.61
C GLN A 157 16.90 -18.41 11.44
N SER A 158 16.57 -17.95 10.23
CA SER A 158 17.40 -18.19 9.05
C SER A 158 18.74 -17.44 9.09
N THR A 159 19.81 -18.16 8.78
CA THR A 159 21.18 -17.64 8.64
C THR A 159 21.68 -17.63 7.20
N THR A 160 20.89 -18.15 6.26
CA THR A 160 21.30 -18.42 4.87
C THR A 160 20.53 -17.62 3.83
N TYR A 161 19.46 -16.93 4.21
CA TYR A 161 18.69 -16.03 3.36
C TYR A 161 18.04 -14.91 4.20
N PRO A 162 17.80 -13.73 3.60
CA PRO A 162 17.11 -12.64 4.26
C PRO A 162 15.63 -12.95 4.48
N PHE A 163 15.12 -12.61 5.66
CA PHE A 163 13.70 -12.79 5.96
C PHE A 163 12.82 -11.78 5.22
N VAL A 164 13.23 -10.51 5.20
CA VAL A 164 12.49 -9.41 4.59
C VAL A 164 13.04 -9.12 3.21
N ASN A 165 12.16 -9.04 2.21
CA ASN A 165 12.50 -8.78 0.81
C ASN A 165 11.64 -7.64 0.26
N TYR A 166 12.22 -6.76 -0.53
CA TYR A 166 11.46 -5.71 -1.22
C TYR A 166 10.95 -6.21 -2.57
N VAL A 167 9.70 -5.88 -2.90
CA VAL A 167 9.05 -6.27 -4.17
C VAL A 167 8.32 -5.09 -4.85
N GLY A 168 8.57 -3.86 -4.40
CA GLY A 168 7.97 -2.65 -4.95
C GLY A 168 8.74 -2.05 -6.13
N ILE A 169 8.40 -0.81 -6.49
CA ILE A 169 9.10 -0.05 -7.54
C ILE A 169 10.50 0.39 -7.09
N PRO A 170 11.50 0.53 -7.98
CA PRO A 170 12.90 0.84 -7.61
C PRO A 170 13.15 2.16 -6.87
N THR A 171 12.21 3.11 -6.92
CA THR A 171 12.30 4.41 -6.25
C THR A 171 11.52 4.47 -4.94
N GLY A 172 10.81 3.39 -4.60
CA GLY A 172 10.01 3.30 -3.39
C GLY A 172 10.85 2.91 -2.16
N LYS A 173 10.17 2.81 -1.02
CA LYS A 173 10.71 2.26 0.22
C LYS A 173 9.62 1.52 0.98
N ALA A 174 9.99 0.65 1.91
CA ALA A 174 9.07 0.00 2.84
C ALA A 174 9.67 0.00 4.24
N TYR A 175 8.83 0.03 5.27
CA TYR A 175 9.28 0.14 6.65
C TYR A 175 9.02 -1.14 7.43
N CYS A 176 10.09 -1.76 7.94
CA CYS A 176 10.01 -2.88 8.88
C CYS A 176 10.46 -2.39 10.25
N ILE A 177 9.51 -2.22 11.17
CA ILE A 177 9.70 -1.54 12.45
C ILE A 177 9.49 -2.53 13.58
N ALA A 178 10.50 -2.71 14.41
CA ALA A 178 10.43 -3.49 15.65
C ALA A 178 10.65 -2.57 16.85
N LYS A 179 9.66 -2.53 17.75
CA LYS A 179 9.67 -1.67 18.94
C LYS A 179 10.29 -2.33 20.17
N ALA A 180 10.32 -3.67 20.20
CA ALA A 180 11.02 -4.46 21.21
C ALA A 180 12.28 -5.14 20.66
N ASP A 181 12.84 -6.09 21.42
CA ASP A 181 14.11 -6.71 21.09
C ASP A 181 14.06 -7.53 19.79
N VAL A 182 15.16 -7.42 19.03
CA VAL A 182 15.36 -8.03 17.73
C VAL A 182 16.47 -9.07 17.84
N SER A 183 16.23 -10.26 17.30
CA SER A 183 17.18 -11.37 17.34
C SER A 183 17.27 -12.10 16.00
N GLY A 184 18.47 -12.59 15.69
CA GLY A 184 18.74 -13.50 14.57
C GLY A 184 19.28 -14.85 15.03
N GLY A 185 19.24 -15.84 14.15
CA GLY A 185 19.62 -17.23 14.42
C GLY A 185 21.13 -17.46 14.55
N GLY A 186 21.95 -16.43 14.29
CA GLY A 186 23.41 -16.49 14.37
C GLY A 186 24.10 -15.47 13.45
N PRO A 187 25.45 -15.45 13.41
CA PRO A 187 26.24 -14.42 12.73
C PRO A 187 25.95 -14.21 11.23
N GLY A 188 25.39 -15.21 10.53
CA GLY A 188 25.01 -15.10 9.12
C GLY A 188 23.62 -14.48 8.88
N SER A 189 22.85 -14.23 9.93
CA SER A 189 21.49 -13.72 9.79
C SER A 189 21.52 -12.26 9.36
N VAL A 190 20.87 -11.97 8.24
CA VAL A 190 20.62 -10.60 7.77
C VAL A 190 19.12 -10.38 7.58
N ILE A 191 18.63 -9.17 7.89
CA ILE A 191 17.21 -8.83 7.75
C ILE A 191 16.78 -8.74 6.29
N SER A 192 17.55 -8.03 5.45
CA SER A 192 17.24 -7.79 4.03
C SER A 192 18.51 -7.55 3.22
N ASN A 193 18.48 -7.93 1.94
CA ASN A 193 19.53 -7.66 0.96
C ASN A 193 19.18 -6.46 0.05
N ASP A 194 18.16 -5.68 0.40
CA ASP A 194 17.63 -4.58 -0.39
C ASP A 194 17.59 -3.27 0.42
N SER A 195 18.16 -2.20 -0.14
CA SER A 195 18.27 -0.87 0.50
C SER A 195 16.95 -0.10 0.57
N GLN A 196 15.93 -0.52 -0.20
CA GLN A 196 14.59 0.02 -0.15
C GLN A 196 13.82 -0.45 1.09
N ILE A 197 14.29 -1.50 1.77
CA ILE A 197 13.82 -1.84 3.12
C ILE A 197 14.49 -0.90 4.12
N VAL A 198 13.65 -0.13 4.82
CA VAL A 198 14.05 0.64 5.99
C VAL A 198 13.73 -0.19 7.23
N ALA A 199 14.76 -0.76 7.84
CA ALA A 199 14.65 -1.55 9.07
C ALA A 199 14.93 -0.67 10.30
N ILE A 200 13.96 -0.56 11.20
CA ILE A 200 14.06 0.23 12.43
C ILE A 200 13.96 -0.69 13.64
N ALA A 201 15.01 -0.73 14.45
CA ALA A 201 15.06 -1.48 15.70
C ALA A 201 15.17 -0.52 16.89
N MET A 202 14.04 -0.26 17.55
CA MET A 202 13.97 0.70 18.66
C MET A 202 14.54 0.13 19.97
N SER A 203 14.79 -1.18 20.03
CA SER A 203 15.41 -1.86 21.18
C SER A 203 16.73 -2.54 20.80
N THR A 204 17.16 -3.51 21.61
CA THR A 204 18.41 -4.23 21.38
C THR A 204 18.33 -5.11 20.13
N VAL A 205 19.48 -5.33 19.50
CA VAL A 205 19.64 -6.21 18.34
C VAL A 205 20.73 -7.22 18.68
N THR A 206 20.44 -8.50 18.52
CA THR A 206 21.38 -9.59 18.81
C THR A 206 21.44 -10.56 17.64
N ASN A 207 22.65 -10.89 17.18
CA ASN A 207 22.89 -11.89 16.12
C ASN A 207 22.10 -11.67 14.81
N LEU A 208 21.73 -10.43 14.50
CA LEU A 208 21.06 -10.05 13.25
C LEU A 208 21.75 -8.81 12.66
N GLY A 209 22.26 -8.94 11.44
CA GLY A 209 22.81 -7.85 10.66
C GLY A 209 21.76 -7.17 9.76
N PRO A 210 21.99 -5.93 9.33
CA PRO A 210 21.08 -5.25 8.41
C PRO A 210 21.16 -5.76 6.96
N GLY A 211 22.23 -6.48 6.59
CA GLY A 211 22.50 -6.77 5.17
C GLY A 211 22.68 -5.48 4.37
N ASN A 212 21.94 -5.31 3.28
CA ASN A 212 21.93 -4.06 2.51
C ASN A 212 20.76 -3.13 2.88
N ALA A 213 19.96 -3.46 3.89
CA ALA A 213 18.85 -2.62 4.33
C ALA A 213 19.32 -1.24 4.78
N SER A 214 18.51 -0.22 4.52
CA SER A 214 18.64 1.06 5.22
C SER A 214 18.29 0.82 6.69
N PHE A 215 19.24 0.99 7.61
CA PHE A 215 19.07 0.52 8.99
C PHE A 215 19.18 1.64 10.01
N CYS A 216 18.25 1.64 10.97
CA CYS A 216 18.32 2.43 12.17
C CYS A 216 18.18 1.55 13.41
N GLY A 217 19.25 1.44 14.19
CA GLY A 217 19.32 0.67 15.43
C GLY A 217 20.77 0.29 15.75
N PRO A 218 21.02 -0.45 16.85
CA PRO A 218 20.08 -0.74 17.93
C PRO A 218 19.67 0.51 18.72
N ASN A 219 18.60 0.41 19.53
CA ASN A 219 18.07 1.51 20.36
C ASN A 219 17.70 2.78 19.58
N ALA A 220 17.08 2.60 18.41
CA ALA A 220 16.69 3.69 17.54
C ALA A 220 15.74 4.70 18.21
N THR A 221 16.02 5.98 17.99
CA THR A 221 15.17 7.14 18.30
C THR A 221 15.10 8.04 17.05
N LYS A 222 14.14 8.97 17.01
CA LYS A 222 14.03 9.94 15.89
C LYS A 222 15.31 10.75 15.72
N SER A 223 15.99 11.07 16.83
CA SER A 223 17.26 11.81 16.83
C SER A 223 18.46 11.01 16.31
N THR A 224 18.47 9.68 16.47
CA THR A 224 19.60 8.84 16.01
C THR A 224 19.66 8.66 14.50
N CYS A 225 18.51 8.74 13.82
CA CYS A 225 18.41 8.48 12.38
C CYS A 225 17.27 9.29 11.71
N PRO A 226 17.31 10.63 11.79
CA PRO A 226 16.19 11.48 11.36
C PRO A 226 15.82 11.32 9.89
N SER A 227 16.77 10.94 9.02
CA SER A 227 16.52 10.69 7.59
C SER A 227 15.80 9.36 7.30
N LEU A 228 15.88 8.41 8.23
CA LEU A 228 15.25 7.08 8.11
C LEU A 228 13.97 6.97 8.94
N TRP A 229 13.79 7.82 9.94
CA TRP A 229 12.61 7.81 10.80
C TRP A 229 11.37 8.29 10.02
N PRO A 230 10.31 7.47 9.85
CA PRO A 230 9.09 7.93 9.20
C PRO A 230 8.33 8.89 10.11
N GLU A 231 7.68 9.89 9.51
CA GLU A 231 6.64 10.64 10.21
C GLU A 231 5.49 9.69 10.62
N GLY A 232 4.82 10.02 11.72
CA GLY A 232 3.79 9.17 12.31
C GLY A 232 4.28 8.04 13.22
N LEU A 233 5.58 7.68 13.19
CA LEU A 233 6.14 6.71 14.14
C LEU A 233 6.41 7.35 15.50
N SER A 234 5.72 6.86 16.53
CA SER A 234 5.94 7.26 17.93
C SER A 234 7.26 6.72 18.47
N GLU A 235 7.96 7.53 19.29
CA GLU A 235 9.12 7.09 20.06
C GLU A 235 8.75 6.27 21.31
N ASP A 236 7.47 6.30 21.71
CA ASP A 236 6.95 5.43 22.76
C ASP A 236 6.83 4.00 22.22
N LYS A 237 7.72 3.12 22.71
CA LYS A 237 7.76 1.68 22.34
C LYS A 237 6.45 0.94 22.66
N SER A 238 5.64 1.45 23.58
CA SER A 238 4.36 0.87 23.97
C SER A 238 3.19 1.37 23.12
N SER A 239 3.37 2.46 22.38
CA SER A 239 2.40 2.96 21.42
C SER A 239 2.42 2.06 20.18
N CYS A 240 1.30 1.44 19.84
CA CYS A 240 1.17 0.53 18.70
C CYS A 240 0.08 1.00 17.74
N GLY A 241 0.17 0.56 16.48
CA GLY A 241 -0.79 0.91 15.45
C GLY A 241 -0.47 2.21 14.74
N ASN A 242 0.80 2.62 14.70
CA ASN A 242 1.27 3.77 13.92
C ASN A 242 1.30 3.49 12.41
N ALA A 243 1.25 2.22 11.98
CA ALA A 243 1.37 1.86 10.57
C ALA A 243 0.45 2.63 9.59
N PRO A 244 -0.85 2.86 9.87
CA PRO A 244 -1.69 3.67 8.99
C PRO A 244 -1.22 5.12 8.91
N VAL A 245 -0.87 5.73 10.05
CA VAL A 245 -0.39 7.12 10.10
C VAL A 245 0.90 7.27 9.31
N ILE A 246 1.82 6.30 9.43
CA ILE A 246 3.06 6.28 8.64
C ILE A 246 2.73 6.23 7.13
N ILE A 247 1.78 5.40 6.71
CA ILE A 247 1.38 5.31 5.30
C ILE A 247 0.74 6.62 4.83
N ASP A 248 -0.15 7.19 5.64
CA ASP A 248 -0.83 8.45 5.33
C ASP A 248 0.17 9.62 5.23
N ASP A 249 1.22 9.64 6.07
CA ASP A 249 2.28 10.65 6.03
C ASP A 249 3.30 10.43 4.90
N MET A 250 3.46 9.18 4.42
CA MET A 250 4.25 8.88 3.22
C MET A 250 3.59 9.43 1.95
N ASP A 251 2.27 9.59 1.98
CA ASP A 251 1.55 10.41 1.04
C ASP A 251 1.75 11.87 1.44
N ALA A 252 2.66 12.58 0.78
CA ALA A 252 2.89 14.03 0.93
C ALA A 252 1.70 14.91 0.47
N PHE A 253 0.48 14.49 0.78
CA PHE A 253 -0.80 15.08 0.43
C PHE A 253 -1.47 15.52 1.72
N CYS A 254 -1.26 16.78 2.09
CA CYS A 254 -2.08 17.42 3.12
C CYS A 254 -3.53 17.45 2.65
N THR A 255 -4.34 16.58 3.24
CA THR A 255 -5.79 16.59 3.08
C THR A 255 -6.38 17.00 4.42
N LYS A 256 -7.26 17.99 4.42
CA LYS A 256 -8.04 18.31 5.61
C LYS A 256 -9.26 17.39 5.63
N PRO A 257 -9.49 16.61 6.69
CA PRO A 257 -10.71 15.82 6.81
C PRO A 257 -11.93 16.73 6.64
N ALA A 258 -12.99 16.22 6.03
CA ALA A 258 -14.24 16.97 5.93
C ALA A 258 -14.77 17.29 7.33
N THR A 259 -15.15 18.54 7.57
CA THR A 259 -15.82 18.93 8.81
C THR A 259 -17.17 18.22 8.91
N SER A 260 -17.38 17.43 9.95
CA SER A 260 -18.67 16.80 10.23
C SER A 260 -19.60 17.77 10.98
N GLY A 261 -20.91 17.63 10.77
CA GLY A 261 -21.93 18.44 11.46
C GLY A 261 -23.08 18.87 10.55
N THR A 262 -23.97 19.71 11.11
CA THR A 262 -25.04 20.36 10.35
C THR A 262 -24.45 21.50 9.51
N PRO A 263 -24.78 21.61 8.21
CA PRO A 263 -24.37 22.75 7.41
C PRO A 263 -24.81 24.08 8.05
N ASP A 264 -23.88 25.01 8.19
CA ASP A 264 -24.12 26.38 8.66
C ASP A 264 -24.39 27.35 7.50
N GLY A 265 -24.21 26.89 6.26
CA GLY A 265 -24.52 27.63 5.04
C GLY A 265 -24.98 26.76 3.88
N PHE A 266 -25.58 27.41 2.89
CA PHE A 266 -26.01 26.79 1.65
C PHE A 266 -25.53 27.60 0.45
N THR A 267 -25.17 26.89 -0.62
CA THR A 267 -24.60 27.48 -1.83
C THR A 267 -25.58 28.48 -2.46
N LYS A 268 -25.11 29.70 -2.72
CA LYS A 268 -25.94 30.80 -3.26
C LYS A 268 -25.79 31.04 -4.75
N PHE A 269 -24.70 30.53 -5.34
CA PHE A 269 -24.41 30.70 -6.75
C PHE A 269 -24.08 29.37 -7.39
N GLY A 270 -24.65 29.12 -8.57
CA GLY A 270 -24.36 27.90 -9.31
C GLY A 270 -24.57 28.04 -10.80
N ILE A 271 -23.84 27.21 -11.55
CA ILE A 271 -23.95 27.06 -13.00
C ILE A 271 -24.36 25.61 -13.29
N THR A 272 -25.51 25.41 -13.92
CA THR A 272 -25.97 24.08 -14.37
C THR A 272 -26.36 24.14 -15.83
N ILE A 273 -26.01 23.08 -16.56
CA ILE A 273 -26.51 22.83 -17.91
C ILE A 273 -27.65 21.80 -17.92
N GLN A 274 -28.03 21.30 -16.74
CA GLN A 274 -29.16 20.39 -16.58
C GLN A 274 -30.45 21.17 -16.33
N GLN A 275 -31.59 20.46 -16.36
CA GLN A 275 -32.83 21.02 -15.86
C GLN A 275 -32.68 21.28 -14.36
N LYS A 276 -32.68 22.57 -13.98
CA LYS A 276 -32.56 23.01 -12.58
C LYS A 276 -33.57 22.28 -11.71
N SER A 277 -33.10 21.44 -10.78
CA SER A 277 -33.97 20.77 -9.81
C SER A 277 -34.54 21.77 -8.81
N ASN A 278 -35.63 21.41 -8.16
CA ASN A 278 -36.19 22.24 -7.09
C ASN A 278 -35.13 22.43 -5.98
N ALA A 279 -35.07 23.64 -5.41
CA ALA A 279 -34.10 24.06 -4.39
C ALA A 279 -32.61 24.06 -4.79
N TRP A 280 -32.23 23.81 -6.05
CA TRP A 280 -30.84 23.99 -6.49
C TRP A 280 -30.51 25.48 -6.72
N PRO A 281 -29.30 25.99 -6.42
CA PRO A 281 -28.17 25.32 -5.76
C PRO A 281 -28.24 25.33 -4.23
N GLU A 282 -29.32 25.87 -3.65
CA GLU A 282 -29.47 26.05 -2.20
C GLU A 282 -29.60 24.73 -1.42
N ASN A 283 -29.75 23.60 -2.09
CA ASN A 283 -29.69 22.28 -1.50
C ASN A 283 -28.26 21.71 -1.41
N ILE A 284 -27.25 22.42 -1.93
CA ILE A 284 -25.84 22.05 -1.82
C ILE A 284 -25.26 22.75 -0.59
N PRO A 285 -24.95 22.02 0.49
CA PRO A 285 -24.45 22.61 1.73
C PRO A 285 -23.02 23.14 1.56
N ASN A 286 -22.73 24.27 2.20
CA ASN A 286 -21.38 24.84 2.39
C ASN A 286 -20.53 25.06 1.11
N GLY A 287 -21.13 25.12 -0.08
CA GLY A 287 -20.43 25.44 -1.32
C GLY A 287 -20.37 26.95 -1.57
N PHE A 288 -19.22 27.44 -2.05
CA PHE A 288 -19.10 28.82 -2.57
C PHE A 288 -19.68 28.94 -4.00
N LEU A 289 -19.53 27.89 -4.80
CA LEU A 289 -20.01 27.77 -6.17
C LEU A 289 -20.43 26.32 -6.43
N ALA A 290 -21.61 26.12 -6.98
CA ALA A 290 -22.05 24.81 -7.49
C ALA A 290 -21.92 24.76 -9.01
N MET A 291 -21.26 23.75 -9.55
CA MET A 291 -21.23 23.50 -11.00
C MET A 291 -21.76 22.10 -11.29
N GLU A 292 -22.70 22.00 -12.22
CA GLU A 292 -23.35 20.74 -12.54
C GLU A 292 -23.43 20.51 -14.06
N SER A 293 -22.97 19.34 -14.49
CA SER A 293 -22.98 18.89 -15.87
C SER A 293 -22.97 17.37 -15.93
N LYS A 294 -23.70 16.79 -16.88
CA LYS A 294 -23.73 15.33 -17.10
C LYS A 294 -22.73 14.89 -18.18
N ASP A 295 -22.49 15.73 -19.18
CA ASP A 295 -21.77 15.35 -20.40
C ASP A 295 -20.78 16.43 -20.91
N LYS A 296 -20.69 17.59 -20.25
CA LYS A 296 -19.72 18.65 -20.59
C LYS A 296 -18.62 18.75 -19.54
N GLY A 297 -17.38 18.83 -20.00
CA GLY A 297 -16.23 19.12 -19.15
C GLY A 297 -16.16 20.60 -18.78
N PHE A 298 -15.59 20.90 -17.61
CA PHE A 298 -15.19 22.26 -17.24
C PHE A 298 -13.82 22.56 -17.85
N VAL A 299 -13.74 23.58 -18.71
CA VAL A 299 -12.50 24.00 -19.35
C VAL A 299 -12.15 25.39 -18.85
N ILE A 300 -11.04 25.49 -18.13
CA ILE A 300 -10.47 26.77 -17.71
C ILE A 300 -9.88 27.46 -18.95
N THR A 301 -10.03 28.78 -19.07
CA THR A 301 -9.45 29.59 -20.14
C THR A 301 -7.96 29.30 -20.29
N ARG A 302 -7.53 28.92 -21.49
CA ARG A 302 -6.14 28.66 -21.84
C ARG A 302 -5.57 29.86 -22.57
N VAL A 303 -4.42 30.35 -22.13
CA VAL A 303 -3.72 31.48 -22.75
C VAL A 303 -2.28 31.10 -23.09
N GLN A 304 -1.68 31.83 -24.03
CA GLN A 304 -0.28 31.56 -24.41
C GLN A 304 0.66 31.74 -23.22
N HIS A 305 0.62 32.92 -22.57
CA HIS A 305 1.41 33.21 -21.39
C HIS A 305 0.90 34.45 -20.63
N VAL A 306 1.10 34.47 -19.31
CA VAL A 306 1.08 35.68 -18.47
C VAL A 306 2.30 35.71 -17.56
N SER A 307 3.00 36.84 -17.50
CA SER A 307 4.15 37.02 -16.63
C SER A 307 3.74 37.04 -15.14
N GLN A 308 4.65 36.70 -14.22
CA GLN A 308 4.35 36.71 -12.77
C GLN A 308 3.86 38.09 -12.32
N THR A 309 4.58 39.15 -12.68
CA THR A 309 4.08 40.52 -12.54
C THR A 309 3.50 40.95 -13.90
N PRO A 310 2.23 41.33 -14.01
CA PRO A 310 1.60 41.66 -15.28
C PRO A 310 2.39 42.71 -16.07
N GLN A 311 2.68 42.44 -17.35
CA GLN A 311 3.40 43.33 -18.25
C GLN A 311 2.63 43.59 -19.56
N PRO A 312 2.88 44.72 -20.24
CA PRO A 312 2.41 44.92 -21.61
C PRO A 312 2.88 43.78 -22.52
N GLY A 313 1.94 43.11 -23.19
CA GLY A 313 2.21 41.96 -24.07
C GLY A 313 1.82 40.60 -23.47
N ASP A 314 1.48 40.54 -22.18
CA ASP A 314 0.85 39.36 -21.61
C ASP A 314 -0.53 39.10 -22.23
N ALA A 315 -0.95 37.84 -22.26
CA ALA A 315 -2.25 37.47 -22.83
C ALA A 315 -3.45 38.09 -22.10
N ILE A 316 -3.26 38.55 -20.85
CA ILE A 316 -4.26 39.25 -20.05
C ILE A 316 -3.72 40.64 -19.66
N ALA A 317 -4.24 41.69 -20.29
CA ALA A 317 -3.77 43.06 -20.08
C ALA A 317 -4.26 43.69 -18.76
N ASP A 318 -5.43 43.31 -18.26
CA ASP A 318 -6.04 43.86 -17.05
C ASP A 318 -6.58 42.73 -16.15
N PRO A 319 -5.69 42.02 -15.42
CA PRO A 319 -6.07 40.90 -14.56
C PRO A 319 -6.85 41.40 -13.33
N LYS A 320 -7.83 40.59 -12.88
CA LYS A 320 -8.63 40.86 -11.68
C LYS A 320 -8.33 39.82 -10.62
N GLU A 321 -8.30 40.22 -9.36
CA GLU A 321 -8.08 39.31 -8.23
C GLU A 321 -9.05 38.13 -8.28
N GLY A 322 -8.54 36.92 -8.04
CA GLY A 322 -9.32 35.69 -8.11
C GLY A 322 -9.41 35.07 -9.51
N MET A 323 -8.87 35.71 -10.55
CA MET A 323 -8.88 35.16 -11.90
C MET A 323 -8.01 33.90 -11.99
N LEU A 324 -8.55 32.87 -12.66
CA LEU A 324 -7.89 31.59 -12.92
C LEU A 324 -7.73 31.37 -14.42
N LEU A 325 -6.55 30.91 -14.84
CA LEU A 325 -6.27 30.51 -16.22
C LEU A 325 -5.30 29.32 -16.27
N TYR A 326 -5.20 28.67 -17.43
CA TYR A 326 -4.13 27.73 -17.73
C TYR A 326 -3.12 28.37 -18.68
N ASP A 327 -1.88 28.49 -18.23
CA ASP A 327 -0.77 29.05 -19.01
C ASP A 327 -0.11 27.96 -19.85
N LEU A 328 -0.12 28.11 -21.18
CA LEU A 328 0.41 27.09 -22.09
C LEU A 328 1.95 27.03 -22.07
N GLN A 329 2.61 28.16 -21.81
CA GLN A 329 4.06 28.23 -21.72
C GLN A 329 4.56 27.61 -20.41
N ASP A 330 3.97 27.99 -19.27
CA ASP A 330 4.38 27.52 -17.94
C ASP A 330 3.73 26.18 -17.55
N LYS A 331 2.75 25.71 -18.33
CA LYS A 331 2.06 24.42 -18.18
C LYS A 331 1.42 24.23 -16.79
N CYS A 332 0.84 25.29 -16.25
CA CYS A 332 0.21 25.28 -14.94
C CYS A 332 -1.09 26.09 -14.94
N ILE A 333 -1.98 25.80 -13.97
CA ILE A 333 -3.09 26.70 -13.65
C ILE A 333 -2.51 27.85 -12.84
N LYS A 334 -2.74 29.10 -13.26
CA LYS A 334 -2.34 30.30 -12.52
C LYS A 334 -3.54 30.99 -11.88
N LEU A 335 -3.33 31.51 -10.67
CA LEU A 335 -4.24 32.40 -9.96
C LEU A 335 -3.62 33.80 -9.89
N TYR A 336 -4.40 34.83 -10.19
CA TYR A 336 -4.01 36.22 -9.90
C TYR A 336 -4.50 36.61 -8.50
N ASN A 337 -3.59 36.97 -7.62
CA ASN A 337 -3.91 37.33 -6.23
C ASN A 337 -4.17 38.84 -6.01
N GLY A 338 -4.35 39.60 -7.10
CA GLY A 338 -4.49 41.06 -7.05
C GLY A 338 -3.19 41.81 -7.32
N THR A 339 -2.03 41.15 -7.27
CA THR A 339 -0.73 41.76 -7.60
C THR A 339 0.08 40.92 -8.59
N GLU A 340 0.12 39.60 -8.42
CA GLU A 340 0.92 38.68 -9.20
C GLU A 340 0.13 37.44 -9.66
N TRP A 341 0.53 36.89 -10.81
CA TRP A 341 0.14 35.57 -11.26
C TRP A 341 1.06 34.51 -10.67
N LYS A 342 0.50 33.49 -10.03
CA LYS A 342 1.26 32.35 -9.51
C LYS A 342 0.64 31.04 -9.95
N CYS A 343 1.48 30.06 -10.29
CA CYS A 343 1.02 28.69 -10.45
C CYS A 343 0.39 28.22 -9.15
N VAL A 344 -0.82 27.66 -9.23
CA VAL A 344 -1.48 27.02 -8.10
C VAL A 344 -0.65 25.82 -7.70
N GLN A 345 -0.05 25.91 -6.52
CA GLN A 345 0.68 24.82 -5.91
C GLN A 345 -0.14 24.32 -4.73
N ARG A 346 -0.19 23.00 -4.56
CA ARG A 346 -0.75 22.43 -3.35
C ARG A 346 0.24 22.66 -2.21
N SER A 347 -0.22 23.28 -1.13
CA SER A 347 0.55 23.48 0.09
C SER A 347 -0.29 23.06 1.31
N CYS A 348 0.39 22.79 2.41
CA CYS A 348 -0.22 22.50 3.70
C CYS A 348 -0.48 23.84 4.39
N ASN A 349 -1.63 24.45 4.07
CA ASN A 349 -2.05 25.71 4.67
C ASN A 349 -3.03 25.39 5.80
N ASP A 350 -2.51 24.91 6.92
CA ASP A 350 -3.19 24.88 8.21
C ASP A 350 -2.23 25.40 9.28
#